data_AF-A0A966LQ17-F1
#
_entry.id   AF-A0A966LQ17-F1
#
_cell.length_a   1.000
_cell.length_b   1.000
_cell.length_c   1.000
_cell.angle_alpha   90.00
_cell.angle_beta   90.00
_cell.angle_gamma   90.00
#
_symmetry.space_group_name_H-M   'P 1'
#
loop_
_entity.id
_entity.type
_entity.pdbx_description
1 polymer ?
#
loop_
_entity_poly.entity_id
_entity_poly.type
_entity_poly.pdbx_seq_one_letter_code
_entity_poly.pdbx_strand_id
1 'polypeptide(L)'
;MRMISLMILCCLALLVLHSCYYDKEQLLYSNSNATCDTAGVASYTQKIVPLLKQYCYSCHTGSFPSGNILMGTYTADKAIALNGKLYGSITHASGYSPMPQGLSKLTDCQIATVKKWIDEGTQNN
;
A
#
# COMPACT_ATOMS: atom_id res chain seq x y z
N MET A 1 -22.05 29.48 -49.78
CA MET A 1 -22.93 29.32 -48.60
C MET A 1 -23.03 27.86 -48.13
N ARG A 2 -23.33 26.89 -49.01
CA ARG A 2 -23.40 25.45 -48.63
C ARG A 2 -22.07 24.83 -48.14
N MET A 3 -20.92 25.32 -48.62
CA MET A 3 -19.60 24.81 -48.22
C MET A 3 -19.13 25.35 -46.85
N ILE A 4 -19.55 26.57 -46.47
CA ILE A 4 -19.23 27.18 -45.17
C ILE A 4 -20.01 26.46 -44.05
N SER A 5 -21.25 26.05 -44.33
CA SER A 5 -22.08 25.27 -43.39
C SER A 5 -21.51 23.86 -43.12
N LEU A 6 -20.80 23.26 -44.09
CA LEU A 6 -20.18 21.94 -43.95
C LEU A 6 -18.88 21.99 -43.13
N MET A 7 -18.11 23.09 -43.22
CA MET A 7 -16.92 23.32 -42.38
C MET A 7 -17.29 23.62 -40.92
N ILE A 8 -18.36 24.38 -40.67
CA ILE A 8 -18.82 24.69 -39.31
C ILE A 8 -19.35 23.43 -38.60
N LEU A 9 -20.02 22.54 -39.33
CA LEU A 9 -20.50 21.25 -38.82
C LEU A 9 -19.35 20.27 -38.52
N CYS A 10 -18.23 20.38 -39.24
CA CYS A 10 -17.03 19.57 -39.03
C CYS A 10 -16.18 20.05 -37.84
N CYS A 11 -16.09 21.37 -37.63
CA CYS A 11 -15.37 21.94 -36.47
C CYS A 11 -16.07 21.67 -35.12
N LEU A 12 -17.40 21.57 -35.11
CA LEU A 12 -18.15 21.27 -33.88
C LEU A 12 -17.97 19.81 -33.39
N ALA A 13 -17.60 18.89 -34.29
CA ALA A 13 -17.40 17.48 -33.98
C ALA A 13 -16.01 17.18 -33.36
N LEU A 14 -15.05 18.11 -33.44
CA LEU A 14 -13.69 17.94 -32.91
C LEU A 14 -13.54 18.37 -31.44
N LEU A 15 -14.56 19.01 -30.86
CA LEU A 15 -14.53 19.53 -29.49
C LEU A 15 -14.96 18.51 -28.42
N VAL A 16 -15.37 17.30 -28.80
CA VAL A 16 -15.95 16.31 -27.85
C VAL A 16 -15.03 15.14 -27.47
N LEU A 17 -13.73 15.17 -27.83
CA LEU A 17 -12.83 14.02 -27.62
C LEU A 17 -11.72 14.19 -26.57
N HIS A 18 -11.73 15.22 -25.74
CA HIS A 18 -10.63 15.42 -24.78
C HIS A 18 -11.10 15.78 -23.36
N SER A 19 -11.60 14.78 -22.62
CA SER A 19 -11.30 14.65 -21.20
C SER A 19 -11.59 13.24 -20.69
N CYS A 20 -10.69 12.29 -20.95
CA CYS A 20 -10.50 11.20 -20.00
C CYS A 20 -9.90 11.83 -18.75
N TYR A 21 -10.75 12.23 -17.81
CA TYR A 21 -10.33 12.60 -16.47
C TYR A 21 -9.82 11.31 -15.81
N TYR A 22 -8.50 11.24 -15.60
CA TYR A 22 -7.92 10.20 -14.77
C TYR A 22 -8.31 10.52 -13.33
N ASP A 23 -9.39 9.90 -12.85
CA ASP A 23 -9.67 9.83 -11.44
C ASP A 23 -8.45 9.21 -10.77
N LYS A 24 -7.68 10.02 -10.02
CA LYS A 24 -6.75 9.47 -9.05
C LYS A 24 -7.63 8.88 -7.95
N GLU A 25 -8.02 7.62 -8.13
CA GLU A 25 -8.79 6.79 -7.20
C GLU A 25 -8.31 6.95 -5.75
N GLN A 26 -7.03 7.25 -5.57
CA GLN A 26 -6.36 7.58 -4.30
C GLN A 26 -6.87 8.85 -3.59
N LEU A 27 -7.63 9.73 -4.25
CA LEU A 27 -8.28 10.92 -3.65
C LEU A 27 -9.70 10.61 -3.14
N LEU A 28 -10.38 9.63 -3.73
CA LEU A 28 -11.74 9.24 -3.36
C LEU A 28 -11.76 8.17 -2.26
N TYR A 29 -10.74 7.31 -2.23
CA TYR A 29 -10.49 6.40 -1.11
C TYR A 29 -9.53 7.06 -0.13
N SER A 30 -10.08 8.02 0.61
CA SER A 30 -9.45 8.81 1.65
C SER A 30 -8.47 8.01 2.53
N ASN A 31 -7.16 8.26 2.36
CA ASN A 31 -6.20 8.25 3.47
C ASN A 31 -4.89 8.98 3.14
N SER A 32 -4.98 10.18 2.58
CA SER A 32 -3.80 11.01 2.22
C SER A 32 -3.71 12.31 3.02
N ASN A 33 -4.45 12.44 4.13
CA ASN A 33 -4.30 13.56 5.07
C ASN A 33 -4.69 13.22 6.52
N ALA A 34 -4.68 11.94 6.91
CA ALA A 34 -4.39 11.66 8.31
C ALA A 34 -2.92 12.00 8.49
N THR A 35 -2.62 13.08 9.24
CA THR A 35 -1.27 13.31 9.76
C THR A 35 -0.77 11.96 10.22
N CYS A 36 0.22 11.43 9.50
CA CYS A 36 0.77 10.14 9.79
C CYS A 36 1.48 10.31 11.14
N ASP A 37 0.76 10.01 12.22
CA ASP A 37 1.27 10.21 13.56
C ASP A 37 2.34 9.15 13.82
N THR A 38 3.50 9.47 13.28
CA THR A 38 4.78 8.85 13.52
C THR A 38 5.45 9.54 14.71
N ALA A 39 4.77 10.40 15.47
CA ALA A 39 5.32 10.91 16.72
C ALA A 39 5.37 9.77 17.76
N GLY A 40 6.48 9.67 18.47
CA GLY A 40 6.74 8.60 19.43
C GLY A 40 7.37 7.33 18.83
N VAL A 41 7.89 6.47 19.69
CA VAL A 41 8.57 5.22 19.29
C VAL A 41 7.56 4.28 18.62
N ALA A 42 7.92 3.63 17.52
CA ALA A 42 7.07 2.66 16.86
C ALA A 42 6.98 1.39 17.73
N SER A 43 6.00 1.35 18.63
CA SER A 43 5.77 0.18 19.48
C SER A 43 5.29 -1.02 18.67
N TYR A 44 5.97 -2.15 18.88
CA TYR A 44 5.59 -3.41 18.25
C TYR A 44 4.14 -3.77 18.59
N THR A 45 3.78 -3.75 19.87
CA THR A 45 2.44 -4.18 20.30
C THR A 45 1.35 -3.19 19.88
N GLN A 46 1.62 -1.87 19.97
CA GLN A 46 0.58 -0.85 19.76
C GLN A 46 0.40 -0.45 18.30
N LYS A 47 1.46 -0.51 17.49
CA LYS A 47 1.45 0.00 16.11
C LYS A 47 1.67 -1.08 15.07
N ILE A 48 2.56 -2.04 15.32
CA ILE A 48 2.95 -3.06 14.32
C ILE A 48 2.01 -4.26 14.32
N VAL A 49 1.75 -4.85 15.49
CA VAL A 49 0.87 -6.02 15.62
C VAL A 49 -0.53 -5.79 15.01
N PRO A 50 -1.20 -4.62 15.20
CA PRO A 50 -2.48 -4.36 14.54
C PRO A 50 -2.39 -4.44 13.00
N LEU A 51 -1.33 -3.89 12.41
CA LEU A 51 -1.11 -3.97 10.96
C LEU A 51 -0.86 -5.41 10.51
N LEU A 52 0.00 -6.14 11.22
CA LEU A 52 0.31 -7.52 10.86
C LEU A 52 -0.90 -8.45 11.04
N LYS A 53 -1.71 -8.24 12.07
CA LYS A 53 -3.00 -8.93 12.26
C LYS A 53 -3.95 -8.68 11.10
N GLN A 54 -4.07 -7.42 10.67
CA GLN A 54 -5.01 -7.02 9.63
C GLN A 54 -4.61 -7.54 8.25
N TYR A 55 -3.32 -7.54 7.94
CA TYR A 55 -2.85 -7.72 6.56
C TYR A 55 -2.01 -8.98 6.32
N CYS A 56 -1.51 -9.64 7.37
CA CYS A 56 -0.53 -10.73 7.22
C CYS A 56 -0.97 -12.03 7.90
N TYR A 57 -1.50 -11.95 9.12
CA TYR A 57 -1.61 -13.13 9.97
C TYR A 57 -2.65 -14.16 9.52
N SER A 58 -3.65 -13.79 8.72
CA SER A 58 -4.63 -14.73 8.18
C SER A 58 -4.00 -15.85 7.35
N CYS A 59 -2.84 -15.60 6.73
CA CYS A 59 -2.11 -16.58 5.93
C CYS A 59 -0.76 -16.95 6.52
N HIS A 60 -0.14 -16.06 7.28
CA HIS A 60 1.24 -16.23 7.77
C HIS A 60 1.30 -16.68 9.23
N THR A 61 0.27 -17.33 9.79
CA THR A 61 0.30 -17.87 11.16
C THR A 61 -0.12 -19.33 11.21
N GLY A 62 -0.02 -19.94 12.40
CA GLY A 62 -0.43 -21.32 12.65
C GLY A 62 0.59 -22.35 12.14
N SER A 63 0.14 -23.61 12.04
CA SER A 63 1.02 -24.75 11.71
C SER A 63 1.40 -24.84 10.23
N PHE A 64 0.63 -24.19 9.34
CA PHE A 64 0.82 -24.27 7.88
C PHE A 64 0.75 -22.87 7.25
N PRO A 65 1.72 -21.99 7.55
CA PRO A 65 1.71 -20.64 7.00
C PRO A 65 2.04 -20.66 5.49
N SER A 66 1.34 -19.81 4.73
CA SER A 66 1.55 -19.64 3.30
C SER A 66 3.00 -19.26 2.97
N GLY A 67 3.55 -19.85 1.91
CA GLY A 67 4.91 -19.61 1.45
C GLY A 67 6.00 -20.03 2.44
N ASN A 68 5.66 -20.84 3.46
CA ASN A 68 6.53 -21.20 4.58
C ASN A 68 7.07 -19.97 5.33
N ILE A 69 6.32 -18.86 5.34
CA ILE A 69 6.66 -17.63 6.06
C ILE A 69 5.80 -17.56 7.31
N LEU A 70 6.37 -17.95 8.45
CA LEU A 70 5.71 -17.86 9.75
C LEU A 70 5.87 -16.46 10.35
N MET A 71 4.77 -15.94 10.87
CA MET A 71 4.60 -14.68 11.58
C MET A 71 3.70 -14.94 12.81
N GLY A 72 3.39 -13.90 13.58
CA GLY A 72 2.45 -13.95 14.72
C GLY A 72 3.11 -13.99 16.08
N THR A 73 4.45 -13.93 16.13
CA THR A 73 5.23 -13.73 17.36
C THR A 73 6.27 -12.66 17.11
N TYR A 74 6.67 -11.94 18.15
CA TYR A 74 7.71 -10.90 18.02
C TYR A 74 8.98 -11.43 17.35
N THR A 75 9.44 -12.61 17.76
CA THR A 75 10.65 -13.25 17.20
C THR A 75 10.50 -13.53 15.71
N ALA A 76 9.37 -14.10 15.29
CA ALA A 76 9.12 -14.41 13.88
C ALA A 76 8.97 -13.13 13.04
N ASP A 77 8.18 -12.17 13.52
CA ASP A 77 7.90 -10.93 12.80
C ASP A 77 9.17 -10.09 12.64
N LYS A 78 9.99 -10.00 13.70
CA LYS A 78 11.32 -9.40 13.65
C LYS A 78 12.23 -10.07 12.63
N ALA A 79 12.24 -11.39 12.55
CA ALA A 79 13.09 -12.11 11.60
C ALA A 79 12.72 -11.79 10.14
N ILE A 80 11.42 -11.71 9.83
CA ILE A 80 10.92 -11.33 8.48
C ILE A 80 11.15 -9.83 8.20
N ALA A 81 11.12 -8.99 9.21
CA ALA A 81 11.44 -7.58 9.08
C ALA A 81 12.93 -7.36 8.75
N LEU A 82 13.83 -8.00 9.51
CA LEU A 82 15.28 -7.84 9.37
C LEU A 82 15.84 -8.48 8.10
N ASN A 83 15.20 -9.51 7.55
CA ASN A 83 15.62 -10.10 6.28
C ASN A 83 15.08 -9.35 5.04
N GLY A 84 14.40 -8.21 5.24
CA GLY A 84 13.90 -7.33 4.19
C GLY A 84 12.61 -7.78 3.51
N LYS A 85 12.15 -9.02 3.73
CA LYS A 85 10.95 -9.55 3.07
C LYS A 85 9.70 -8.79 3.45
N LEU A 86 9.54 -8.41 4.72
CA LEU A 86 8.36 -7.65 5.15
C LEU A 86 8.26 -6.34 4.35
N TYR A 87 9.32 -5.52 4.37
CA TYR A 87 9.31 -4.22 3.73
C TYR A 87 9.23 -4.31 2.20
N GLY A 88 9.99 -5.22 1.59
CA GLY A 88 9.95 -5.42 0.13
C GLY A 88 8.57 -5.88 -0.35
N SER A 89 7.92 -6.78 0.38
CA SER A 89 6.59 -7.28 0.02
C SER A 89 5.48 -6.24 0.20
N ILE A 90 5.47 -5.46 1.28
CA ILE A 90 4.42 -4.43 1.50
C ILE A 90 4.59 -3.19 0.62
N THR A 91 5.81 -2.93 0.13
CA THR A 91 6.08 -1.84 -0.83
C THR A 91 5.87 -2.26 -2.29
N HIS A 92 5.61 -3.55 -2.54
CA HIS A 92 5.54 -4.16 -3.88
C HIS A 92 6.85 -3.94 -4.66
N ALA A 93 7.99 -4.03 -3.97
CA ALA A 93 9.30 -3.85 -4.58
C ALA A 93 9.64 -5.00 -5.55
N SER A 94 10.38 -4.67 -6.62
CA SER A 94 10.89 -5.67 -7.57
C SER A 94 11.71 -6.75 -6.85
N GLY A 95 11.48 -8.01 -7.20
CA GLY A 95 12.12 -9.18 -6.57
C GLY A 95 11.41 -9.72 -5.32
N TYR A 96 10.32 -9.10 -4.88
CA TYR A 96 9.49 -9.58 -3.77
C TYR A 96 8.08 -9.96 -4.27
N SER A 97 7.46 -10.94 -3.62
CA SER A 97 6.04 -11.23 -3.85
C SER A 97 5.20 -10.09 -3.24
N PRO A 98 4.34 -9.40 -4.04
CA PRO A 98 3.50 -8.32 -3.55
C PRO A 98 2.53 -8.81 -2.47
N MET A 99 2.52 -8.14 -1.32
CA MET A 99 1.59 -8.44 -0.22
C MET A 99 0.79 -7.18 0.16
N PRO A 100 -0.47 -7.32 0.60
CA PRO A 100 -1.19 -8.58 0.81
C PRO A 100 -1.63 -9.22 -0.51
N GLN A 101 -1.62 -10.56 -0.57
CA GLN A 101 -1.88 -11.30 -1.80
C GLN A 101 -3.27 -10.97 -2.39
N GLY A 102 -3.31 -10.51 -3.64
CA GLY A 102 -4.55 -10.18 -4.33
C GLY A 102 -5.30 -8.96 -3.79
N LEU A 103 -4.68 -8.20 -2.87
CA LEU A 103 -5.22 -6.95 -2.35
C LEU A 103 -4.38 -5.75 -2.81
N SER A 104 -4.92 -4.55 -2.60
CA SER A 104 -4.19 -3.31 -2.82
C SER A 104 -2.98 -3.21 -1.89
N LYS A 105 -1.97 -2.46 -2.36
CA LYS A 105 -0.81 -2.09 -1.55
C LYS A 105 -1.25 -1.37 -0.27
N LEU A 106 -0.54 -1.61 0.83
CA LEU A 106 -0.73 -0.85 2.07
C LEU A 106 -0.59 0.66 1.79
N THR A 107 -1.26 1.47 2.61
CA THR A 107 -1.14 2.93 2.49
C THR A 107 0.28 3.37 2.83
N ASP A 108 0.69 4.52 2.30
CA ASP A 108 2.02 5.09 2.57
C ASP A 108 2.26 5.27 4.08
N CYS A 109 1.20 5.55 4.83
CA CYS A 109 1.24 5.66 6.28
C CYS A 109 1.55 4.34 7.01
N GLN A 110 0.91 3.26 6.58
CA GLN A 110 1.14 1.94 7.15
C GLN A 110 2.55 1.45 6.83
N ILE A 111 3.00 1.68 5.59
CA ILE A 111 4.37 1.37 5.14
C ILE A 111 5.39 2.18 5.94
N ALA A 112 5.17 3.48 6.14
CA ALA A 112 6.05 4.35 6.93
C ALA A 112 6.13 3.90 8.39
N THR A 113 5.02 3.45 8.98
CA THR A 113 4.98 2.90 10.34
C THR A 113 5.86 1.66 10.46
N VAL A 114 5.75 0.73 9.52
CA VAL A 114 6.60 -0.48 9.48
C VAL A 114 8.07 -0.12 9.26
N LYS A 115 8.37 0.80 8.33
CA LYS A 115 9.73 1.26 8.06
C LYS A 115 10.38 1.87 9.30
N LYS A 116 9.65 2.74 10.00
CA LYS A 116 10.11 3.36 11.24
C LYS A 116 10.47 2.31 12.30
N TRP A 117 9.61 1.32 12.53
CA TRP A 117 9.90 0.25 13.49
C TRP A 117 11.15 -0.55 13.11
N ILE A 118 11.35 -0.83 11.81
CA ILE A 118 12.58 -1.48 11.32
C ILE A 118 13.81 -0.60 11.60
N ASP A 119 13.72 0.69 11.26
CA ASP A 119 14.82 1.65 11.41
C ASP A 119 15.18 1.93 12.87
N GLU A 120 14.21 1.87 13.78
CA GLU A 120 14.41 1.99 15.23
C GLU A 120 14.92 0.70 15.89
N GLY A 121 15.26 -0.32 15.09
CA GLY A 121 15.88 -1.57 15.55
C GLY A 121 14.88 -2.66 15.94
N THR A 122 13.65 -2.62 15.42
CA THR A 122 12.59 -3.62 15.66
C THR A 122 12.29 -3.82 17.15
N GLN A 123 12.10 -2.74 17.91
CA GLN A 123 11.94 -2.80 19.36
C GLN A 123 10.67 -3.55 19.77
N ASN A 124 10.71 -4.23 20.92
CA ASN A 124 9.56 -4.83 21.59
C ASN A 124 9.24 -4.02 22.86
N ASN A 125 8.40 -2.99 22.73
CA ASN A 125 8.06 -2.07 23.81
C ASN A 125 6.55 -1.79 23.87
#